data_AF-A0A3S3RZV5-F1
#
_entry.id   AF-A0A3S3RZV5-F1
#
_cell.length_a   1.000
_cell.length_b   1.000
_cell.length_c   1.000
_cell.angle_alpha   90.00
_cell.angle_beta   90.00
_cell.angle_gamma   90.00
#
_symmetry.space_group_name_H-M   'P 1'
#
loop_
_entity.id
_entity.type
_entity.pdbx_description
1 polymer ?
#
loop_
_entity_poly.entity_id
_entity_poly.type
_entity_poly.pdbx_seq_one_letter_code
_entity_poly.pdbx_strand_id
1 'polypeptide(L)'
;MDSEQARSVMQTLLANLLEQQQWALAMPVAHWLAANGDDLACALCPQLHNYLDEYELSLEALSAVPIALRRRLVVRRAEASALYALGYHQLARDVLLSSATEELL
;
A
#
# COMPACT_ATOMS: atom_id res chain seq x y z
N MET A 1 28.09 6.01 4.44
CA MET A 1 27.00 5.15 4.94
C MET A 1 26.44 4.40 3.75
N ASP A 2 26.53 3.08 3.75
CA ASP A 2 26.01 2.28 2.63
C ASP A 2 24.49 2.47 2.51
N SER A 3 24.03 2.69 1.29
CA SER A 3 22.61 2.86 0.95
C SER A 3 21.76 1.68 1.44
N GLU A 4 22.34 0.47 1.47
CA GLU A 4 21.69 -0.72 1.99
C GLU A 4 21.43 -0.66 3.50
N GLN A 5 22.36 -0.09 4.27
CA GLN A 5 22.20 0.05 5.71
C GLN A 5 21.11 1.08 6.04
N ALA A 6 21.05 2.19 5.30
CA ALA A 6 19.98 3.18 5.45
C ALA A 6 18.60 2.57 5.14
N ARG A 7 18.49 1.78 4.07
CA ARG A 7 17.26 1.07 3.72
C ARG A 7 16.83 0.10 4.81
N SER A 8 17.75 -0.70 5.35
CA SER A 8 17.44 -1.63 6.44
C SER A 8 16.92 -0.91 7.69
N VAL A 9 17.52 0.21 8.08
CA VAL A 9 17.05 1.02 9.22
C VAL A 9 15.65 1.55 8.97
N MET A 10 15.39 2.05 7.75
CA MET A 10 14.08 2.58 7.39
C MET A 10 13.00 1.49 7.31
N GLN A 11 13.35 0.27 6.88
CA GLN A 11 12.44 -0.88 6.94
C GLN A 11 12.06 -1.23 8.38
N THR A 12 13.04 -1.28 9.30
CA THR A 12 12.76 -1.50 10.73
C THR A 12 11.90 -0.39 11.32
N LEU A 13 12.18 0.86 10.98
CA LEU A 13 11.36 1.99 11.40
C LEU A 13 9.93 1.87 10.89
N LEU A 14 9.74 1.56 9.60
CA LEU A 14 8.41 1.38 9.02
C LEU A 14 7.64 0.27 9.74
N ALA A 15 8.27 -0.89 9.97
CA ALA A 15 7.65 -2.00 10.70
C ALA A 15 7.15 -1.56 12.10
N ASN A 16 8.00 -0.87 12.87
CA ASN A 16 7.63 -0.38 14.20
C ASN A 16 6.47 0.64 14.16
N LEU A 17 6.46 1.53 13.16
CA LEU A 17 5.39 2.52 13.01
C LEU A 17 4.05 1.86 12.63
N LEU A 18 4.10 0.84 11.77
CA LEU A 18 2.92 0.04 11.40
C LEU A 18 2.36 -0.73 12.60
N GLU A 19 3.22 -1.36 13.41
CA GLU A 19 2.81 -2.07 14.63
C GLU A 19 2.15 -1.12 15.65
N GLN A 20 2.65 0.11 15.75
CA GLN A 20 2.11 1.15 16.64
C GLN A 20 0.93 1.92 16.03
N GLN A 21 0.50 1.56 14.82
CA GLN A 21 -0.60 2.22 14.10
C GLN A 21 -0.36 3.72 13.87
N GLN A 22 0.91 4.14 13.76
CA GLN A 22 1.29 5.54 13.55
C GLN A 22 1.31 5.87 12.05
N TRP A 23 0.14 5.85 11.40
CA TRP A 23 0.00 5.94 9.94
C TRP A 23 0.62 7.21 9.34
N ALA A 24 0.40 8.36 9.98
CA ALA A 24 0.92 9.64 9.52
C ALA A 24 2.46 9.70 9.53
N LEU A 25 3.10 8.95 10.44
CA LEU A 25 4.55 8.83 10.51
C LEU A 25 5.06 7.71 9.57
N ALA A 26 4.29 6.64 9.40
CA ALA A 26 4.63 5.54 8.50
C ALA A 26 4.67 5.96 7.03
N MET A 27 3.74 6.82 6.60
CA MET A 27 3.61 7.27 5.21
C MET A 27 4.89 7.84 4.60
N PRO A 28 5.55 8.88 5.17
CA PRO A 28 6.78 9.42 4.61
C PRO A 28 7.93 8.40 4.58
N VAL A 29 7.97 7.45 5.53
CA VAL A 29 8.99 6.38 5.54
C VAL A 29 8.73 5.39 4.40
N ALA A 30 7.47 5.00 4.17
CA ALA A 30 7.09 4.13 3.05
C ALA A 30 7.41 4.78 1.70
N HIS A 31 7.11 6.07 1.52
CA HIS A 31 7.49 6.81 0.31
C HIS A 31 9.00 6.86 0.08
N TRP A 32 9.78 7.13 1.14
CA TRP A 32 11.24 7.12 1.03
C TRP A 32 11.75 5.74 0.61
N LEU A 33 11.25 4.66 1.22
CA LEU A 33 11.62 3.28 0.88
C LEU A 33 11.25 2.94 -0.57
N ALA A 34 10.05 3.28 -1.01
CA ALA A 34 9.58 3.08 -2.39
C ALA A 34 10.49 3.80 -3.40
N ALA A 35 10.85 5.07 -3.13
CA ALA A 35 11.78 5.82 -3.97
C ALA A 35 13.21 5.22 -4.02
N ASN A 36 13.56 4.39 -3.04
CA ASN A 36 14.83 3.67 -2.96
C ASN A 36 14.71 2.18 -3.37
N GLY A 37 13.67 1.83 -4.14
CA GLY A 37 13.51 0.52 -4.76
C GLY A 37 12.96 -0.57 -3.85
N ASP A 38 12.31 -0.20 -2.75
CA ASP A 38 11.55 -1.15 -1.92
C ASP A 38 10.12 -1.30 -2.46
N ASP A 39 9.93 -2.32 -3.31
CA ASP A 39 8.65 -2.62 -3.94
C ASP A 39 7.56 -2.97 -2.92
N LEU A 40 7.91 -3.55 -1.77
CA LEU A 40 6.93 -3.89 -0.72
C LEU A 40 6.44 -2.63 -0.01
N ALA A 41 7.33 -1.68 0.28
CA ALA A 41 6.94 -0.38 0.82
C ALA A 41 6.03 0.38 -0.15
N CYS A 42 6.32 0.33 -1.46
CA CYS A 42 5.46 0.90 -2.48
C CYS A 42 4.06 0.27 -2.50
N ALA A 43 3.97 -1.05 -2.38
CA ALA A 43 2.70 -1.77 -2.32
C ALA A 43 1.86 -1.46 -1.06
N LEU A 44 2.48 -0.93 0.01
CA LEU A 44 1.78 -0.51 1.24
C LEU A 44 1.22 0.91 1.16
N CYS A 45 1.73 1.79 0.28
CA CYS A 45 1.30 3.19 0.19
C CYS A 45 -0.21 3.38 0.00
N PRO A 46 -0.92 2.63 -0.88
CA PRO A 46 -2.37 2.76 -1.01
C PRO A 46 -3.12 2.46 0.30
N GLN A 47 -2.67 1.44 1.04
CA GLN A 47 -3.28 1.08 2.31
C GLN A 47 -3.03 2.16 3.38
N LEU A 48 -1.83 2.75 3.40
CA LEU A 48 -1.50 3.86 4.30
C LEU A 48 -2.34 5.10 4.00
N HIS A 49 -2.56 5.43 2.73
CA HIS A 49 -3.44 6.54 2.34
C HIS A 49 -4.89 6.28 2.81
N ASN A 50 -5.39 5.05 2.71
CA ASN A 50 -6.71 4.70 3.23
C ASN A 50 -6.81 4.90 4.75
N TYR A 51 -5.78 4.55 5.53
CA TYR A 51 -5.77 4.78 6.98
C TYR A 51 -5.71 6.26 7.37
N LEU A 52 -5.33 7.12 6.42
CA LEU A 52 -5.33 8.58 6.56
C LEU A 52 -6.58 9.24 5.96
N ASP A 53 -7.57 8.45 5.52
CA ASP A 53 -8.77 8.92 4.81
C ASP A 53 -8.47 9.66 3.48
N GLU A 54 -7.30 9.43 2.90
CA GLU A 54 -6.82 10.03 1.65
C GLU A 54 -7.14 9.13 0.44
N TYR A 55 -8.44 8.85 0.23
CA TYR A 55 -8.86 7.81 -0.73
C TYR A 55 -8.51 8.10 -2.20
N GLU A 56 -8.49 9.37 -2.63
CA GLU A 56 -8.06 9.73 -3.98
C GLU A 56 -6.56 9.46 -4.18
N LEU A 57 -5.72 9.87 -3.21
CA LEU A 57 -4.29 9.62 -3.23
C LEU A 57 -3.96 8.12 -3.14
N SER A 58 -4.79 7.35 -2.43
CA SER A 58 -4.71 5.89 -2.41
C SER A 58 -4.83 5.30 -3.82
N LEU A 59 -5.80 5.75 -4.61
CA LEU A 59 -5.98 5.29 -5.99
C LEU A 59 -4.85 5.76 -6.90
N GLU A 60 -4.35 6.99 -6.72
CA GLU A 60 -3.19 7.49 -7.45
C GLU A 60 -1.93 6.65 -7.14
N ALA A 61 -1.71 6.29 -5.88
CA ALA A 61 -0.57 5.48 -5.44
C ALA A 61 -0.55 4.08 -6.08
N LEU A 62 -1.72 3.51 -6.44
CA LEU A 62 -1.78 2.23 -7.18
C LEU A 62 -1.06 2.28 -8.53
N SER A 63 -0.99 3.46 -9.16
CA SER A 63 -0.27 3.63 -10.42
C SER A 63 1.25 3.43 -10.28
N ALA A 64 1.80 3.71 -9.10
CA ALA A 64 3.21 3.53 -8.77
C ALA A 64 3.55 2.10 -8.34
N VAL A 65 2.56 1.32 -7.86
CA VAL A 65 2.78 -0.07 -7.43
C VAL A 65 3.27 -0.92 -8.62
N PRO A 66 4.37 -1.68 -8.45
CA PRO A 66 4.87 -2.57 -9.50
C PRO A 66 3.80 -3.55 -9.99
N ILE A 67 3.73 -3.78 -11.30
CA ILE A 67 2.68 -4.62 -11.92
C ILE A 67 2.60 -6.02 -11.28
N ALA A 68 3.75 -6.60 -10.94
CA ALA A 68 3.85 -7.91 -10.29
C ALA A 68 3.21 -7.95 -8.88
N LEU A 69 3.07 -6.80 -8.22
CA LEU A 69 2.49 -6.69 -6.88
C LEU A 69 1.04 -6.20 -6.87
N ARG A 70 0.55 -5.60 -7.96
CA ARG A 70 -0.82 -5.04 -8.03
C ARG A 70 -1.93 -6.06 -7.76
N ARG A 71 -1.68 -7.33 -8.06
CA ARG A 71 -2.65 -8.40 -7.83
C ARG A 71 -2.63 -8.95 -6.41
N ARG A 72 -1.60 -8.64 -5.61
CA ARG A 72 -1.56 -9.09 -4.22
C ARG A 72 -2.78 -8.60 -3.46
N LEU A 73 -3.31 -9.47 -2.61
CA LEU A 73 -4.54 -9.22 -1.87
C LEU A 73 -4.50 -7.89 -1.08
N VAL A 74 -3.35 -7.56 -0.48
CA VAL A 74 -3.17 -6.30 0.26
C VAL A 74 -3.43 -5.06 -0.61
N VAL A 75 -2.96 -5.06 -1.86
CA VAL A 75 -3.11 -3.95 -2.82
C VAL A 75 -4.55 -3.90 -3.32
N ARG A 76 -5.12 -5.05 -3.71
CA ARG A 76 -6.51 -5.13 -4.19
C ARG A 76 -7.52 -4.76 -3.11
N ARG A 77 -7.26 -5.12 -1.85
CA ARG A 77 -8.07 -4.67 -0.71
C ARG A 77 -7.99 -3.16 -0.51
N ALA A 78 -6.80 -2.58 -0.62
CA ALA A 78 -6.63 -1.13 -0.51
C ALA A 78 -7.39 -0.39 -1.63
N GLU A 79 -7.27 -0.86 -2.88
CA GLU A 79 -8.02 -0.33 -4.03
C GLU A 79 -9.54 -0.41 -3.81
N ALA A 80 -10.04 -1.58 -3.43
CA ALA A 80 -11.47 -1.75 -3.18
C ALA A 80 -11.98 -0.87 -2.04
N SER A 81 -11.19 -0.73 -0.96
CA SER A 81 -11.53 0.12 0.18
C SER A 81 -11.63 1.60 -0.24
N ALA A 82 -10.68 2.09 -1.03
CA ALA A 82 -10.69 3.45 -1.54
C ALA A 82 -11.89 3.70 -2.47
N LEU A 83 -12.13 2.79 -3.42
CA LEU A 83 -13.29 2.85 -4.33
C LEU A 83 -14.61 2.85 -3.56
N TYR A 84 -14.72 2.03 -2.53
CA TYR A 84 -15.93 1.96 -1.71
C TYR A 84 -16.16 3.27 -0.95
N ALA A 85 -15.12 3.84 -0.33
CA ALA A 85 -15.20 5.11 0.39
C ALA A 85 -15.59 6.28 -0.54
N LEU A 86 -15.18 6.24 -1.80
CA LEU A 86 -15.53 7.22 -2.84
C LEU A 86 -16.91 6.97 -3.48
N GLY A 87 -17.66 5.94 -3.05
CA GLY A 87 -19.01 5.65 -3.54
C GLY A 87 -19.08 4.74 -4.78
N TYR A 88 -17.95 4.26 -5.29
CA TYR A 88 -17.89 3.32 -6.42
C TYR A 88 -18.10 1.86 -5.98
N HIS A 89 -19.22 1.60 -5.29
CA HIS A 89 -19.46 0.32 -4.61
C HIS A 89 -19.43 -0.91 -5.54
N GLN A 90 -19.98 -0.80 -6.75
CA GLN A 90 -19.97 -1.91 -7.72
C GLN A 90 -18.53 -2.24 -8.15
N LEU A 91 -17.73 -1.22 -8.46
CA LEU A 91 -16.33 -1.41 -8.86
C LEU A 91 -15.49 -1.98 -7.71
N ALA A 92 -15.69 -1.49 -6.48
CA ALA A 92 -15.04 -2.03 -5.28
C ALA A 92 -15.33 -3.53 -5.09
N ARG A 93 -16.58 -3.94 -5.31
CA ARG A 93 -16.99 -5.35 -5.25
C ARG A 93 -16.29 -6.18 -6.33
N ASP A 94 -16.27 -5.69 -7.57
CA ASP A 94 -15.64 -6.40 -8.69
C ASP A 94 -14.13 -6.58 -8.45
N VAL A 95 -13.47 -5.57 -7.88
CA VAL A 95 -12.07 -5.63 -7.46
C VAL A 95 -11.85 -6.73 -6.42
N LEU A 96 -12.65 -6.78 -5.34
CA LEU A 96 -12.50 -7.82 -4.31
C LEU A 96 -12.77 -9.23 -4.84
N LEU A 97 -13.82 -9.41 -5.65
CA LEU A 97 -14.16 -10.71 -6.20
C LEU A 97 -13.09 -11.23 -7.16
N SER A 98 -12.45 -10.35 -7.93
CA SER A 98 -11.33 -10.73 -8.79
C SER A 98 -10.09 -11.19 -8.01
N SER A 99 -9.92 -10.74 -6.76
CA SER A 99 -8.78 -11.10 -5.92
C SER A 99 -8.94 -12.41 -5.14
N ALA A 100 -10.18 -12.87 -4.90
CA ALA A 100 -10.44 -14.11 -4.16
C ALA A 100 -10.01 -15.39 -4.89
N THR A 101 -9.74 -15.29 -6.20
CA THR A 101 -9.42 -16.45 -7.05
C THR A 101 -7.93 -16.83 -7.04
N GLU A 102 -7.04 -15.93 -6.60
CA GLU A 102 -5.58 -16.15 -6.66
C GLU A 102 -4.96 -16.75 -5.38
N GLU A 103 -5.66 -16.80 -4.25
CA GLU A 103 -5.16 -17.40 -2.98
C GLU A 103 -5.62 -18.85 -2.71
N LEU A 104 -6.45 -19.42 -3.59
CA LEU A 104 -6.96 -20.80 -3.47
C LEU A 104 -6.21 -21.80 -4.38
N LEU A 105 -5.10 -21.39 -4.99
CA LEU A 105 -4.20 -22.19 -5.83
C LEU A 105 -2.77 -22.17 -5.25
#